data_AF-A0A392T0W2-F1
#
_entry.id   AF-A0A392T0W2-F1
#
_cell.length_a   1.000
_cell.length_b   1.000
_cell.length_c   1.000
_cell.angle_alpha   90.00
_cell.angle_beta   90.00
_cell.angle_gamma   90.00
#
_symmetry.space_group_name_H-M   'P 1'
#
loop_
_entity.id
_entity.type
_entity.pdbx_description
1 polymer ?
#
loop_
_entity_poly.entity_id
_entity_poly.type
_entity_poly.pdbx_seq_one_letter_code
_entity_poly.pdbx_strand_id
1 'polypeptide(L)'
;MALMLKEKLKFLKANLKVWNKEVFGNIDRRFETLVEEIKEYDLKVEDGPLSLEDVMSRSKGLFDLWGLMRVKELQLIQRSRSRWL
;
A
#
# COMPACT_ATOMS: atom_id res chain seq x y z
N MET A 1 -8.93 -35.55 -14.20
CA MET A 1 -9.40 -34.74 -13.06
C MET A 1 -8.38 -33.68 -12.60
N ALA A 2 -7.10 -34.03 -12.41
CA ALA A 2 -6.06 -33.09 -11.95
C ALA A 2 -5.77 -31.89 -12.89
N LEU A 3 -5.88 -32.07 -14.21
CA LEU A 3 -5.64 -30.98 -15.20
C LEU A 3 -6.70 -29.88 -15.13
N MET A 4 -7.99 -30.25 -15.00
CA MET A 4 -9.09 -29.29 -14.85
C MET A 4 -8.96 -28.45 -13.57
N LEU A 5 -8.51 -29.04 -12.46
CA LEU A 5 -8.32 -28.31 -11.21
C LEU A 5 -7.20 -27.27 -11.35
N LYS A 6 -6.10 -27.63 -12.01
CA LYS A 6 -4.97 -26.74 -12.29
C LYS A 6 -5.38 -25.54 -13.15
N GLU A 7 -6.24 -25.75 -14.14
CA GLU A 7 -6.76 -24.68 -15.00
C GLU A 7 -7.72 -23.74 -14.25
N LYS A 8 -8.63 -24.28 -13.44
CA LYS A 8 -9.52 -23.48 -12.59
C LYS A 8 -8.74 -22.62 -11.59
N LEU A 9 -7.68 -23.17 -10.98
CA LEU A 9 -6.78 -22.44 -10.08
C LEU A 9 -6.02 -21.31 -10.81
N LYS A 10 -5.55 -21.55 -12.05
CA LYS A 10 -4.92 -20.50 -12.87
C LYS A 10 -5.88 -19.35 -13.15
N PHE A 11 -7.12 -19.67 -13.53
CA PHE A 11 -8.15 -18.67 -13.80
C PHE A 11 -8.48 -17.86 -12.54
N LEU A 12 -8.68 -18.54 -11.41
CA LEU A 12 -8.90 -17.89 -10.12
C LEU A 12 -7.72 -16.97 -9.73
N LYS A 13 -6.48 -17.41 -9.96
CA LYS A 13 -5.28 -16.61 -9.72
C LYS A 13 -5.23 -15.36 -10.59
N ALA A 14 -5.64 -15.45 -11.85
CA ALA A 14 -5.71 -14.31 -12.74
C ALA A 14 -6.74 -13.28 -12.23
N ASN A 15 -7.94 -13.73 -11.87
CA ASN A 15 -8.98 -12.86 -11.32
C ASN A 15 -8.55 -12.22 -10.00
N LEU A 16 -7.90 -12.96 -9.11
CA LEU A 16 -7.40 -12.42 -7.85
C LEU A 16 -6.27 -11.40 -8.05
N LYS A 17 -5.46 -11.51 -9.10
CA LYS A 17 -4.48 -10.47 -9.47
C LYS A 17 -5.17 -9.19 -9.94
N VAL A 18 -6.21 -9.31 -10.76
CA VAL A 18 -7.01 -8.17 -11.23
C VAL A 18 -7.68 -7.50 -10.04
N TRP A 19 -8.39 -8.27 -9.21
CA TRP A 19 -9.02 -7.77 -7.98
C TRP A 19 -8.01 -7.11 -7.03
N ASN A 20 -6.82 -7.71 -6.85
CA ASN A 20 -5.77 -7.09 -6.04
C ASN A 20 -5.34 -5.74 -6.63
N LYS A 21 -5.20 -5.65 -7.95
CA LYS A 21 -4.89 -4.36 -8.62
C LYS A 21 -6.06 -3.37 -8.53
N GLU A 22 -7.31 -3.80 -8.54
CA GLU A 22 -8.45 -2.88 -8.45
C GLU A 22 -8.68 -2.38 -7.02
N VAL A 23 -8.47 -3.24 -6.02
CA VAL A 23 -8.73 -2.93 -4.60
C VAL A 23 -7.49 -2.35 -3.89
N PHE A 24 -6.31 -2.90 -4.17
CA PHE A 24 -5.04 -2.46 -3.58
C PHE A 24 -4.22 -1.61 -4.55
N GLY A 25 -4.53 -1.59 -5.85
CA GLY A 25 -3.85 -0.70 -6.78
C GLY A 25 -4.24 0.74 -6.48
N ASN A 26 -3.19 1.56 -6.35
CA ASN A 26 -3.10 2.84 -5.65
C ASN A 26 -2.57 2.79 -4.22
N ILE A 27 -2.25 1.65 -3.61
CA ILE A 27 -1.49 1.68 -2.35
C ILE A 27 -0.07 2.20 -2.58
N ASP A 28 0.61 1.72 -3.63
CA ASP A 28 1.94 2.24 -3.99
C ASP A 28 1.89 3.74 -4.32
N ARG A 29 0.91 4.15 -5.13
CA ARG A 29 0.70 5.57 -5.48
C ARG A 29 0.34 6.43 -4.27
N ARG A 30 -0.56 5.96 -3.40
CA ARG A 30 -0.94 6.65 -2.16
C ARG A 30 0.24 6.72 -1.19
N PHE A 31 1.08 5.68 -1.15
CA PHE A 31 2.33 5.69 -0.39
C PHE A 31 3.28 6.76 -0.91
N GLU A 32 3.50 6.82 -2.23
CA GLU A 32 4.33 7.86 -2.86
C GLU A 32 3.80 9.27 -2.57
N THR A 33 2.50 9.50 -2.76
CA THR A 33 1.86 10.80 -2.46
C THR A 33 2.00 11.18 -0.99
N LEU A 34 1.73 10.26 -0.05
CA LEU A 34 1.89 10.54 1.39
C LEU A 34 3.35 10.84 1.76
N VAL A 35 4.31 10.15 1.14
CA VAL A 35 5.74 10.42 1.34
C VAL A 35 6.12 11.81 0.81
N GLU A 36 5.59 12.20 -0.35
CA GLU A 36 5.78 13.55 -0.90
C GLU A 36 5.18 14.63 -0.01
N GLU A 37 3.92 14.45 0.44
CA GLU A 37 3.25 15.38 1.36
C GLU A 37 4.04 15.54 2.67
N ILE A 38 4.51 14.45 3.28
CA ILE A 38 5.33 14.50 4.50
C ILE A 38 6.64 15.24 4.25
N LYS A 39 7.31 15.01 3.11
CA LYS A 39 8.53 15.72 2.74
C LYS A 39 8.30 17.22 2.58
N GLU A 40 7.18 17.63 2.00
CA GLU A 40 6.83 19.05 1.90
C GLU A 40 6.69 19.69 3.28
N TYR A 41 6.06 19.00 4.24
CA TYR A 41 6.00 19.49 5.61
C TYR A 41 7.38 19.54 6.28
N ASP A 42 8.25 18.55 6.05
CA ASP A 42 9.62 18.55 6.58
C ASP A 42 10.43 19.73 6.02
N LEU A 43 10.30 20.04 4.72
CA LEU A 43 10.94 21.22 4.11
C LEU A 43 10.39 22.53 4.67
N LYS A 44 9.08 22.62 4.94
CA LYS A 44 8.46 23.79 5.56
C LYS A 44 8.94 24.04 6.99
N VAL A 45 9.27 22.98 7.75
CA VAL A 45 9.85 23.11 9.10
C VAL A 45 11.24 23.79 9.05
N GLU A 46 12.02 23.51 8.01
CA GLU A 46 13.34 24.13 7.82
C GLU A 46 13.23 25.64 7.49
N ASP A 47 12.15 26.06 6.83
CA ASP A 47 11.88 27.47 6.47
C ASP A 47 11.23 28.27 7.61
N GLY A 48 10.67 27.58 8.62
CA GLY A 48 10.09 28.20 9.81
C GLY A 48 9.16 27.28 10.63
N PRO A 49 8.60 27.77 11.75
CA PRO A 49 7.69 26.99 12.57
C PRO A 49 6.36 26.71 11.82
N LEU A 50 5.97 25.43 11.78
CA LEU A 50 4.68 25.00 11.23
C LEU A 50 3.49 25.50 12.06
N SER A 51 2.36 25.73 11.39
CA SER A 51 1.07 25.92 12.06
C SER A 51 0.64 24.65 12.79
N LEU A 52 -0.20 24.80 13.82
CA LEU A 52 -0.83 23.66 14.50
C LEU A 52 -1.60 22.76 13.50
N GLU A 53 -2.23 23.35 12.50
CA GLU A 53 -2.97 22.63 11.44
C GLU A 53 -2.03 21.80 10.56
N ASP A 54 -0.86 22.33 10.21
CA ASP A 54 0.16 21.63 9.43
C ASP A 54 0.74 20.45 10.23
N VAL A 55 0.99 20.65 11.53
CA VAL A 55 1.49 19.60 12.43
C VAL A 55 0.46 18.46 12.54
N MET A 56 -0.82 18.79 12.67
CA MET A 56 -1.89 17.78 12.71
C MET A 56 -2.00 17.02 11.38
N SER A 57 -1.88 17.72 10.26
CA SER A 57 -1.96 17.15 8.91
C SER A 57 -0.77 16.21 8.64
N ARG A 58 0.45 16.63 9.00
CA ARG A 58 1.66 15.79 8.95
C ARG A 58 1.51 14.54 9.83
N SER A 59 1.01 14.69 11.05
CA SER A 59 0.79 13.56 11.98
C SER A 59 -0.20 12.54 11.42
N LYS A 60 -1.30 13.02 10.83
CA LYS A 60 -2.28 12.16 10.14
C LYS A 60 -1.66 11.45 8.93
N GLY A 61 -0.90 12.16 8.11
CA GLY A 61 -0.19 11.59 6.97
C GLY A 61 0.79 10.48 7.39
N LEU A 62 1.53 10.70 8.48
CA LEU A 62 2.41 9.69 9.07
C LEU A 62 1.62 8.46 9.55
N PHE A 63 0.52 8.65 10.27
CA PHE A 63 -0.31 7.53 10.74
C PHE A 63 -0.85 6.68 9.57
N ASP A 64 -1.36 7.34 8.53
CA ASP A 64 -1.82 6.67 7.32
C ASP A 64 -0.69 5.91 6.62
N LEU A 65 0.51 6.52 6.54
CA LEU A 65 1.70 5.89 5.97
C LEU A 65 2.10 4.62 6.74
N TRP A 66 2.09 4.66 8.08
CA TRP A 66 2.35 3.49 8.93
C TRP A 66 1.34 2.36 8.68
N GLY A 67 0.06 2.71 8.54
CA GLY A 67 -0.98 1.75 8.18
C GLY A 67 -0.71 1.08 6.83
N LEU A 68 -0.33 1.87 5.82
CA LEU A 68 0.01 1.35 4.48
C LEU A 68 1.25 0.46 4.50
N MET A 69 2.29 0.81 5.25
CA MET A 69 3.50 -0.03 5.38
C MET A 69 3.15 -1.42 5.93
N ARG A 70 2.34 -1.49 6.99
CA ARG A 70 1.90 -2.76 7.57
C ARG A 70 1.12 -3.61 6.56
N VAL A 71 0.24 -3.01 5.77
CA VAL A 71 -0.49 -3.73 4.72
C VAL A 71 0.47 -4.27 3.65
N LYS A 72 1.47 -3.49 3.25
CA LYS A 72 2.52 -3.92 2.31
C LYS A 72 3.32 -5.12 2.83
N GLU A 73 3.73 -5.09 4.10
CA GLU A 73 4.44 -6.20 4.73
C GLU A 73 3.58 -7.48 4.73
N LEU A 74 2.31 -7.37 5.12
CA LEU A 74 1.37 -8.49 5.09
C LEU A 74 1.18 -9.04 3.67
N GLN A 75 1.10 -8.16 2.67
CA GLN A 75 1.01 -8.57 1.27
C GLN A 75 2.26 -9.31 0.80
N LEU A 76 3.47 -8.88 1.21
CA LEU A 76 4.73 -9.56 0.90
C LEU A 76 4.77 -10.96 1.53
N ILE A 77 4.37 -11.08 2.80
CA ILE A 77 4.28 -12.36 3.51
C ILE A 77 3.26 -13.28 2.83
N GLN A 78 2.09 -12.75 2.47
CA GLN A 78 1.08 -13.51 1.74
C GLN A 78 1.64 -14.02 0.41
N ARG A 79 2.32 -13.17 -0.36
CA ARG A 79 2.88 -13.51 -1.67
C ARG A 79 4.04 -14.49 -1.57
N SER A 80 4.89 -14.39 -0.57
CA SER A 80 6.03 -15.31 -0.37
C SER A 80 5.56 -16.71 0.06
N ARG A 81 4.49 -16.80 0.85
CA ARG A 81 3.91 -18.06 1.33
C ARG A 81 2.82 -18.65 0.42
N SER A 82 2.44 -17.92 -0.63
CA SER A 82 1.42 -18.33 -1.59
C SER A 82 1.92 -19.47 -2.49
N ARG A 83 1.80 -20.72 -2.02
CA ARG A 83 1.81 -21.91 -2.87
C ARG A 83 0.38 -22.23 -3.28
N TRP A 84 0.07 -21.95 -4.54
CA TRP A 84 -1.24 -22.28 -5.13
C TRP A 84 -1.29 -23.74 -5.62
N LEU A 85 -0.16 -24.47 -5.45
CA LEU A 85 0.06 -25.91 -5.61
C LEU A 85 1.05 -26.40 -4.54
#